data_AF-A0AAV5WCI7-F1
#
_entry.id   AF-A0AAV5WCI7-F1
#
_cell.length_a   1.000
_cell.length_b   1.000
_cell.length_c   1.000
_cell.angle_alpha   90.00
_cell.angle_beta   90.00
_cell.angle_gamma   90.00
#
_symmetry.space_group_name_H-M   'P 1'
#
loop_
_entity.id
_entity.type
_entity.pdbx_description
1 polymer ?
#
loop_
_entity_poly.entity_id
_entity_poly.type
_entity_poly.pdbx_seq_one_letter_code
_entity_poly.pdbx_strand_id
1 'polypeptide(L)'
;SMGSEQEFVIPLEVDKVSELGGKTSKIHYFADLPWHISVNRFYCGNNTFFLRVYIHCNEEGDEREWNCASQCTVRLLHSSGDENLAAARQTFAVHAQARTAFAIDMITWNEVIDQAKILLNAAFSDLSW
;
A
#
# COMPACT_ATOMS: atom_id res chain seq x y z
N SER A 1 11.00 17.33 25.84
CA SER A 1 10.01 17.71 24.82
C SER A 1 9.56 16.44 24.13
N MET A 2 8.39 15.90 24.49
CA MET A 2 7.79 14.80 23.74
C MET A 2 7.40 15.37 22.37
N GLY A 3 8.15 14.99 21.33
CA GLY A 3 7.86 15.42 19.96
C GLY A 3 6.44 15.00 19.60
N SER A 4 5.65 15.91 19.04
CA SER A 4 4.35 15.59 18.48
C SER A 4 4.50 14.44 17.50
N GLU A 5 3.69 13.38 17.65
CA GLU A 5 3.58 12.35 16.63
C GLU A 5 3.18 13.02 15.31
N GLN A 6 4.05 12.92 14.31
CA GLN A 6 3.79 13.43 12.97
C GLN A 6 3.26 12.28 12.13
N GLU A 7 2.13 12.51 11.47
CA GLU A 7 1.50 11.55 10.56
C GLU A 7 1.53 12.09 9.13
N PHE A 8 1.67 11.20 8.15
CA PHE A 8 1.52 11.53 6.73
C PHE A 8 0.87 10.37 5.97
N VAL A 9 0.26 10.70 4.82
CA VAL A 9 -0.49 9.75 4.00
C VAL A 9 0.07 9.74 2.58
N ILE A 10 0.36 8.54 2.06
CA ILE A 10 0.75 8.32 0.65
C ILE A 10 -0.43 7.66 -0.07
N PRO A 11 -1.14 8.37 -0.96
CA PRO A 11 -2.21 7.77 -1.75
C PRO A 11 -1.63 7.01 -2.96
N LEU A 12 -2.25 5.87 -3.28
CA LEU A 12 -2.02 5.16 -4.52
C LEU A 12 -3.34 4.61 -5.06
N GLU A 13 -3.85 5.24 -6.10
CA GLU A 13 -5.02 4.76 -6.83
C GLU A 13 -4.60 3.65 -7.80
N VAL A 14 -5.42 2.61 -7.97
CA VAL A 14 -5.15 1.50 -8.90
C VAL A 14 -6.36 1.29 -9.80
N ASP A 15 -6.21 1.69 -11.06
CA ASP A 15 -7.21 1.44 -12.10
C ASP A 15 -7.10 0.01 -12.62
N LYS A 16 -8.24 -0.56 -13.04
CA LYS A 16 -8.31 -1.90 -13.67
C LYS A 16 -7.51 -2.95 -12.91
N VAL A 17 -7.80 -3.10 -11.62
CA VAL A 17 -7.03 -3.95 -10.71
C VAL A 17 -6.79 -5.38 -11.24
N SER A 18 -7.71 -5.93 -12.04
CA SER A 18 -7.56 -7.23 -12.71
C SER A 18 -6.33 -7.35 -13.64
N GLU A 19 -5.84 -6.23 -14.15
CA GLU A 19 -4.71 -6.13 -15.08
C GLU A 19 -3.41 -5.70 -14.38
N LEU A 20 -3.40 -5.58 -13.05
CA LEU A 20 -2.26 -5.06 -12.29
C LEU A 20 -1.02 -5.97 -12.43
N GLY A 21 -0.04 -5.53 -13.20
CA GLY A 21 1.33 -6.07 -13.19
C GLY A 21 2.18 -5.51 -12.04
N GLY A 22 1.87 -4.29 -11.61
CA GLY A 22 2.52 -3.56 -10.54
C GLY A 22 2.27 -2.07 -10.70
N LYS A 23 2.18 -1.32 -9.59
CA LYS A 23 2.03 0.14 -9.61
C LYS A 23 2.81 0.76 -8.46
N THR A 24 3.43 1.90 -8.69
CA THR A 24 4.22 2.63 -7.70
C THR A 24 3.65 4.04 -7.54
N SER A 25 3.59 4.55 -6.32
CA SER A 25 3.19 5.93 -6.03
C SER A 25 4.28 6.93 -6.46
N LYS A 26 3.95 8.22 -6.38
CA LYS A 26 4.98 9.27 -6.39
C LYS A 26 5.82 9.17 -5.12
N ILE A 27 7.00 9.77 -5.14
CA ILE A 27 7.83 9.97 -3.96
C ILE A 27 7.25 11.12 -3.13
N HIS A 28 7.15 10.91 -1.82
CA HIS A 28 6.73 11.88 -0.82
C HIS A 28 7.85 12.02 0.21
N TYR A 29 8.18 13.25 0.58
CA TYR A 29 9.19 13.51 1.59
C TYR A 29 8.55 13.64 2.97
N PHE A 30 9.07 12.88 3.93
CA PHE A 30 8.66 12.94 5.34
C PHE A 30 9.88 12.73 6.22
N ALA A 31 10.07 13.62 7.20
CA ALA A 31 11.28 13.68 8.03
C ALA A 31 12.58 13.67 7.19
N ASP A 32 12.59 14.45 6.09
CA ASP A 32 13.71 14.57 5.14
C ASP A 32 14.14 13.27 4.43
N LEU A 33 13.34 12.20 4.56
CA LEU A 33 13.54 10.93 3.86
C LEU A 33 12.51 10.79 2.73
N PRO A 34 12.87 10.22 1.56
CA PRO A 34 11.93 9.95 0.50
C PRO A 34 11.18 8.64 0.80
N TRP A 35 9.86 8.70 0.69
CA TRP A 35 8.95 7.59 0.89
C TRP A 35 8.11 7.36 -0.35
N HIS A 36 7.86 6.11 -0.67
CA HIS A 36 6.85 5.75 -1.66
C HIS A 36 6.29 4.37 -1.35
N ILE A 37 5.18 4.03 -1.97
CA ILE A 37 4.61 2.68 -1.88
C ILE A 37 4.51 2.08 -3.27
N SER A 38 4.65 0.76 -3.35
CA SER A 38 4.31 0.02 -4.56
C SER A 38 3.41 -1.15 -4.24
N VAL A 39 2.58 -1.53 -5.20
CA VAL A 39 1.65 -2.65 -5.07
C VAL A 39 1.84 -3.59 -6.23
N ASN A 40 1.79 -4.88 -5.96
CA ASN A 40 1.78 -5.89 -7.01
C ASN A 40 0.94 -7.10 -6.60
N ARG A 41 0.66 -7.92 -7.60
CA ARG A 41 0.14 -9.26 -7.38
C ARG A 41 1.31 -10.17 -6.99
N PHE A 42 1.29 -10.70 -5.77
CA PHE A 42 2.35 -11.57 -5.24
C PHE A 42 1.89 -13.02 -5.15
N TYR A 43 2.73 -13.97 -5.59
CA TYR A 43 2.48 -15.39 -5.48
C TYR A 43 3.09 -15.97 -4.19
N CYS A 44 2.25 -16.47 -3.28
CA CYS A 44 2.69 -16.97 -1.98
C CYS A 44 2.81 -18.52 -1.92
N GLY A 45 2.66 -19.21 -3.05
CA GLY A 45 2.55 -20.68 -3.08
C GLY A 45 1.08 -21.14 -3.03
N ASN A 46 0.87 -22.46 -3.09
CA ASN A 46 -0.45 -23.10 -3.02
C ASN A 46 -1.49 -22.48 -3.98
N ASN A 47 -1.08 -22.09 -5.19
CA ASN A 47 -1.94 -21.39 -6.16
C ASN A 47 -2.63 -20.12 -5.62
N THR A 48 -2.11 -19.54 -4.55
CA THR A 48 -2.68 -18.36 -3.90
C THR A 48 -1.88 -17.11 -4.24
N PHE A 49 -2.60 -16.08 -4.67
CA PHE A 49 -2.05 -14.75 -4.93
C PHE A 49 -2.58 -13.78 -3.89
N PHE A 50 -1.75 -12.81 -3.50
CA PHE A 50 -2.11 -11.71 -2.62
C PHE A 50 -1.90 -10.37 -3.32
N LEU A 51 -2.68 -9.37 -2.93
CA LEU A 51 -2.29 -7.98 -3.15
C LEU A 51 -1.25 -7.63 -2.09
N ARG A 52 0.01 -7.49 -2.53
CA ARG A 52 1.11 -7.12 -1.64
C ARG A 52 1.44 -5.66 -1.81
N VAL A 53 1.60 -4.98 -0.68
CA VAL A 53 2.03 -3.59 -0.60
C VAL A 53 3.47 -3.57 -0.11
N TYR A 54 4.35 -2.93 -0.86
CA TYR A 54 5.68 -2.58 -0.43
C TYR A 54 5.69 -1.12 -0.04
N ILE A 55 6.33 -0.82 1.07
CA ILE A 55 6.57 0.54 1.49
C ILE A 55 8.08 0.73 1.52
N HIS A 56 8.51 1.79 0.86
CA HIS A 56 9.90 2.10 0.59
C HIS A 56 10.27 3.36 1.34
N CYS A 57 11.43 3.32 1.99
CA CYS A 57 12.02 4.46 2.68
C CYS A 57 13.48 4.58 2.25
N ASN A 58 13.82 5.74 1.69
CA ASN A 58 15.18 6.07 1.29
C ASN A 58 15.86 5.03 0.36
N GLU A 59 15.08 4.43 -0.55
CA GLU A 59 15.60 3.42 -1.50
C GLU A 59 16.63 4.00 -2.49
N GLU A 60 16.47 5.26 -2.88
CA GLU A 60 17.36 5.96 -3.82
C GLU A 60 18.45 6.80 -3.11
N GLY A 61 18.50 6.77 -1.77
CA GLY A 61 19.42 7.60 -0.99
C GLY A 61 20.86 7.08 -0.98
N ASP A 62 21.81 7.97 -0.70
CA ASP A 62 23.21 7.58 -0.45
C ASP A 62 23.28 6.52 0.67
N GLU A 63 24.25 5.60 0.59
CA GLU A 63 24.55 4.56 1.60
C GLU A 63 25.02 5.10 2.97
N ARG A 64 24.74 6.37 3.29
CA ARG A 64 25.06 6.99 4.57
C ARG A 64 24.35 6.27 5.70
N GLU A 65 24.90 6.39 6.92
CA GLU A 65 24.26 5.90 8.13
C GLU A 65 22.94 6.65 8.39
N TRP A 66 21.83 6.09 7.91
CA TRP A 66 20.48 6.54 8.24
C TRP A 66 19.72 5.43 8.97
N ASN A 67 18.84 5.87 9.86
CA ASN A 67 17.88 5.00 10.52
C ASN A 67 16.52 5.68 10.48
N CYS A 68 15.47 4.87 10.33
CA CYS A 68 14.10 5.33 10.39
C CYS A 68 13.29 4.31 11.20
N ALA A 69 12.81 4.73 12.37
CA ALA A 69 11.83 3.97 13.14
C ALA A 69 10.45 4.59 12.89
N SER A 70 9.53 3.81 12.34
CA SER A 70 8.21 4.31 11.95
C SER A 70 7.13 3.25 12.11
N GLN A 71 5.91 3.72 12.33
CA GLN A 71 4.75 2.87 12.33
C GLN A 71 3.88 3.23 11.12
N CYS A 72 3.58 2.26 10.26
CA CYS A 72 2.66 2.47 9.15
C CYS A 72 1.37 1.69 9.34
N THR A 73 0.29 2.31 8.90
CA THR A 73 -0.98 1.63 8.69
C THR A 73 -1.29 1.68 7.21
N VAL A 74 -1.40 0.52 6.59
CA VAL A 74 -1.84 0.40 5.20
C VAL A 74 -3.33 0.13 5.20
N ARG A 75 -4.06 0.94 4.44
CA ARG A 75 -5.51 0.81 4.27
C ARG A 75 -5.82 0.64 2.80
N LEU A 76 -6.58 -0.41 2.49
CA LEU A 76 -7.21 -0.59 1.19
C LEU A 76 -8.61 0.01 1.28
N LEU A 77 -8.77 1.15 0.61
CA LEU A 77 -10.01 1.90 0.59
C LEU A 77 -10.79 1.61 -0.68
N HIS A 78 -12.12 1.66 -0.56
CA HIS A 78 -12.99 1.74 -1.72
C HIS A 78 -12.83 3.10 -2.44
N SER A 79 -13.03 3.15 -3.75
CA SER A 79 -12.91 4.39 -4.55
C SER A 79 -13.99 5.43 -4.21
N SER A 80 -15.13 5.03 -3.63
CA SER A 80 -16.12 5.98 -3.09
C SER A 80 -15.67 6.61 -1.76
N GLY A 81 -14.59 6.14 -1.14
CA GLY A 81 -14.01 6.73 0.08
C GLY A 81 -14.63 6.30 1.40
N ASP A 82 -15.81 5.65 1.40
CA ASP A 82 -16.58 5.43 2.63
C ASP A 82 -16.38 4.05 3.29
N GLU A 83 -15.80 3.07 2.59
CA GLU A 83 -15.62 1.71 3.12
C GLU A 83 -14.16 1.23 3.07
N ASN A 84 -13.66 0.73 4.20
CA ASN A 84 -12.37 0.05 4.30
C ASN A 84 -12.55 -1.42 3.89
N LEU A 85 -11.97 -1.81 2.76
CA LEU A 85 -12.00 -3.20 2.28
C LEU A 85 -11.06 -4.10 3.08
N ALA A 86 -9.89 -3.56 3.43
CA ALA A 86 -8.93 -4.22 4.29
C ALA A 86 -8.02 -3.18 4.97
N ALA A 87 -7.53 -3.48 6.17
CA ALA A 87 -6.53 -2.67 6.85
C ALA A 87 -5.51 -3.57 7.54
N ALA A 88 -4.24 -3.24 7.39
CA ALA A 88 -3.13 -3.89 8.08
C ALA A 88 -2.27 -2.81 8.73
N ARG A 89 -1.95 -2.99 10.01
CA ARG A 89 -1.04 -2.12 10.76
C ARG A 89 0.25 -2.86 11.02
N GLN A 90 1.37 -2.25 10.67
CA GLN A 90 2.69 -2.82 10.91
C GLN A 90 3.66 -1.77 11.40
N THR A 91 4.36 -2.10 12.49
CA THR A 91 5.48 -1.29 12.99
C THR A 91 6.76 -1.93 12.48
N PHE A 92 7.68 -1.12 11.96
CA PHE A 92 8.94 -1.61 11.44
C PHE A 92 10.02 -0.55 11.68
N ALA A 93 11.26 -1.02 11.83
CA ALA A 93 12.42 -0.14 11.89
C ALA A 93 13.26 -0.44 10.65
N VAL A 94 13.51 0.59 9.85
CA VAL A 94 14.32 0.52 8.65
C VAL A 94 15.69 1.12 8.95
N HIS A 95 16.73 0.49 8.46
CA HIS A 95 18.12 0.92 8.64
C HIS A 95 18.81 0.86 7.28
N ALA A 96 19.77 1.76 7.05
CA ALA A 96 20.53 1.83 5.80
C ALA A 96 21.06 0.47 5.31
N GLN A 97 21.45 -0.40 6.25
CA GLN A 97 22.07 -1.69 5.98
C GLN A 97 21.09 -2.86 5.88
N ALA A 98 19.82 -2.69 6.28
CA ALA A 98 18.96 -3.82 6.64
C ALA A 98 17.79 -4.10 5.68
N ARG A 99 17.40 -3.13 4.83
CA ARG A 99 16.43 -3.21 3.71
C ARG A 99 15.92 -1.79 3.45
N THR A 100 15.63 -1.45 2.20
CA THR A 100 14.97 -0.17 1.82
C THR A 100 13.45 -0.29 1.75
N ALA A 101 12.93 -1.52 1.79
CA ALA A 101 11.53 -1.85 1.60
C ALA A 101 11.02 -2.92 2.58
N PHE A 102 9.75 -2.83 2.93
CA PHE A 102 9.03 -3.87 3.67
C PHE A 102 7.72 -4.20 3.00
N ALA A 103 7.31 -5.46 3.11
CA ALA A 103 6.17 -6.01 2.39
C ALA A 103 5.04 -6.41 3.35
N ILE A 104 3.81 -6.09 2.96
CA ILE A 104 2.58 -6.44 3.68
C ILE A 104 1.65 -7.14 2.71
N ASP A 105 1.27 -8.38 3.03
CA ASP A 105 0.20 -9.09 2.33
C ASP A 105 -1.14 -8.62 2.89
N MET A 106 -1.93 -7.93 2.07
CA MET A 106 -3.15 -7.28 2.52
C MET A 106 -4.35 -8.23 2.51
N ILE A 107 -4.65 -8.77 1.34
CA ILE A 107 -5.87 -9.54 1.06
C ILE A 107 -5.58 -10.48 -0.13
N THR A 108 -6.32 -11.58 -0.26
CA THR A 108 -6.11 -12.47 -1.41
C THR A 108 -6.53 -11.77 -2.70
N TRP A 109 -5.88 -12.14 -3.80
CA TRP A 109 -6.16 -11.55 -5.10
C TRP A 109 -7.60 -11.78 -5.55
N ASN A 110 -8.14 -12.97 -5.28
CA ASN A 110 -9.52 -13.30 -5.63
C ASN A 110 -10.52 -12.40 -4.89
N GLU A 111 -10.29 -12.14 -3.60
CA GLU A 111 -11.13 -11.21 -2.83
C GLU A 111 -11.06 -9.79 -3.39
N VAL A 112 -9.89 -9.30 -3.83
CA VAL A 112 -9.79 -7.99 -4.51
C VAL A 112 -10.67 -7.94 -5.76
N ILE A 113 -10.59 -8.97 -6.60
CA ILE A 113 -11.36 -9.05 -7.84
C ILE A 113 -12.85 -9.16 -7.55
N ASP A 114 -13.26 -9.95 -6.57
CA ASP A 114 -14.66 -10.15 -6.24
C ASP A 114 -15.28 -8.88 -5.64
N GLN A 115 -14.56 -8.16 -4.79
CA GLN A 115 -14.97 -6.82 -4.33
C GLN A 115 -15.15 -5.87 -5.51
N ALA A 116 -14.17 -5.80 -6.43
CA ALA A 116 -14.26 -4.94 -7.61
C ALA A 116 -15.48 -5.25 -8.49
N LYS A 117 -15.86 -6.52 -8.64
CA LYS A 117 -17.06 -6.92 -9.41
C LYS A 117 -18.36 -6.53 -8.72
N ILE A 118 -18.48 -6.75 -7.40
CA ILE A 118 -19.68 -6.39 -6.62
C ILE A 118 -19.97 -4.90 -6.82
N LEU A 119 -18.93 -4.08 -6.78
CA LEU A 119 -19.01 -2.63 -6.92
C LEU A 119 -19.40 -2.20 -8.34
N LEU A 120 -18.80 -2.83 -9.35
CA LEU A 120 -19.18 -2.59 -10.74
C LEU A 120 -20.68 -2.86 -10.96
N ASN A 121 -21.19 -3.97 -10.42
CA ASN A 121 -22.60 -4.34 -10.54
C ASN A 121 -23.52 -3.38 -9.78
N ALA A 122 -23.10 -2.90 -8.60
CA ALA A 122 -23.86 -1.91 -7.84
C ALA A 122 -23.98 -0.58 -8.62
N ALA A 123 -22.87 -0.09 -9.17
CA ALA A 123 -22.85 1.14 -9.96
C ALA A 123 -23.75 1.08 -11.22
N PHE A 124 -23.86 -0.09 -11.85
CA PHE A 124 -24.75 -0.27 -13.00
C PHE A 124 -26.23 -0.40 -12.61
N SER A 125 -26.52 -0.86 -11.39
CA SER A 125 -27.90 -0.99 -10.89
C SER A 125 -28.55 0.38 -10.61
N ASP A 126 -27.74 1.38 -10.26
CA ASP A 126 -28.22 2.76 -10.02
C ASP A 126 -28.50 3.55 -11.32
N LEU A 127 -28.09 3.00 -12.48
CA LEU A 127 -28.20 3.65 -13.79
C LEU A 127 -29.40 3.18 -14.62
N SER A 128 -30.13 2.15 -14.18
CA SER A 128 -31.36 1.71 -14.84
C SER A 128 -32.55 2.59 -14.42
N TRP A 129 -32.81 3.63 -15.23
CA TRP A 129 -34.03 4.46 -15.23
C TRP A 129 -34.85 4.22 -16.48
#